data_AF-A0A6B3GH21-F1
#
_entry.id   AF-A0A6B3GH21-F1
#
_cell.length_a   1.000
_cell.length_b   1.000
_cell.length_c   1.000
_cell.angle_alpha   90.00
_cell.angle_beta   90.00
_cell.angle_gamma   90.00
#
_symmetry.space_group_name_H-M   'P 1'
#
loop_
_entity.id
_entity.type
_entity.pdbx_description
1 polymer ?
#
loop_
_entity_poly.entity_id
_entity_poly.type
_entity_poly.pdbx_seq_one_letter_code
_entity_poly.pdbx_strand_id
1 'polypeptide(L)'
;MTMSPSLPDPDRLPPARFALDRWTWRETAYLLANLPVAVVGFVYTVVVIGVGAGLSVTVIGLPLLVGGLQGARLLGGLERRRARWMLGVRVDEPSPLGRGHQDQGFFVRLWAGLKDPVGWRALLYGFIRLPWGVLTFAVTLVSLFVLWPVLPFIARGLTAVDRAMVRGLLSPSDELERRIAELESDRGVVVDTAAADLRRIERDLHDGAQAR
;
A
#
# COMPACT_ATOMS: atom_id res chain seq x y z
N MET A 1 -39.11 -7.24 31.39
CA MET A 1 -38.45 -8.13 30.41
C MET A 1 -38.30 -7.32 29.12
N THR A 2 -37.25 -6.50 29.03
CA THR A 2 -37.01 -5.56 27.92
C THR A 2 -36.11 -6.22 26.90
N MET A 3 -36.65 -6.51 25.70
CA MET A 3 -35.86 -6.99 24.57
C MET A 3 -34.95 -5.85 24.07
N SER A 4 -33.66 -5.95 24.37
CA SER A 4 -32.63 -5.14 23.72
C SER A 4 -32.57 -5.54 22.23
N PRO A 5 -32.68 -4.60 21.28
CA PRO A 5 -32.49 -4.92 19.86
C PRO A 5 -31.06 -5.43 19.68
N SER A 6 -30.93 -6.68 19.24
CA SER A 6 -29.64 -7.28 18.91
C SER A 6 -29.00 -6.49 17.78
N LEU A 7 -27.90 -5.81 18.09
CA LEU A 7 -27.08 -5.14 17.08
C LEU A 7 -26.65 -6.18 16.03
N PRO A 8 -26.76 -5.89 14.73
CA PRO A 8 -26.36 -6.80 13.68
C PRO A 8 -24.87 -7.14 13.83
N ASP A 9 -24.60 -8.44 14.00
CA ASP A 9 -23.27 -9.02 14.15
C ASP A 9 -22.39 -8.70 12.92
N PRO A 10 -21.30 -7.92 13.08
CA PRO A 10 -20.44 -7.51 11.96
C PRO A 10 -19.68 -8.68 11.33
N ASP A 11 -19.62 -9.84 11.98
CA ASP A 11 -18.89 -11.03 11.52
C ASP A 11 -19.76 -12.04 10.75
N ARG A 12 -21.04 -11.72 10.54
CA ARG A 12 -21.95 -12.62 9.82
C ARG A 12 -21.69 -12.59 8.32
N LEU A 13 -21.03 -13.63 7.81
CA LEU A 13 -20.80 -13.85 6.38
C LEU A 13 -22.15 -13.82 5.62
N PRO A 14 -22.26 -13.06 4.51
CA PRO A 14 -23.51 -12.89 3.79
C PRO A 14 -24.04 -14.23 3.24
N PRO A 15 -25.37 -14.44 3.22
CA PRO A 15 -25.98 -15.71 2.80
C PRO A 15 -25.58 -16.10 1.36
N ALA A 16 -25.46 -17.40 1.13
CA ALA A 16 -25.16 -18.02 -0.15
C ALA A 16 -26.30 -17.78 -1.16
N ARG A 17 -26.26 -16.64 -1.86
CA ARG A 17 -27.20 -16.31 -2.94
C ARG A 17 -26.78 -17.03 -4.23
N PHE A 18 -27.61 -17.92 -4.74
CA PHE A 18 -27.63 -18.29 -6.17
C PHE A 18 -28.24 -17.10 -6.97
N ALA A 19 -27.89 -16.72 -8.19
CA ALA A 19 -26.81 -17.01 -9.14
C ALA A 19 -26.81 -15.82 -10.14
N LEU A 20 -25.64 -15.41 -10.66
CA LEU A 20 -25.47 -14.43 -11.76
C LEU A 20 -25.95 -12.99 -11.53
N ASP A 21 -25.80 -12.46 -10.32
CA ASP A 21 -26.13 -11.06 -10.05
C ASP A 21 -25.11 -10.10 -10.72
N ARG A 22 -25.48 -8.83 -10.98
CA ARG A 22 -24.58 -7.84 -11.63
C ARG A 22 -23.24 -7.66 -10.89
N TRP A 23 -23.24 -7.95 -9.60
CA TRP A 23 -22.06 -7.91 -8.75
C TRP A 23 -21.08 -9.06 -9.02
N THR A 24 -21.57 -10.29 -9.26
CA THR A 24 -20.74 -11.44 -9.63
C THR A 24 -20.05 -11.20 -10.98
N TRP A 25 -20.74 -10.58 -11.94
CA TRP A 25 -20.11 -10.18 -13.21
C TRP A 25 -18.97 -9.17 -13.04
N ARG A 26 -19.07 -8.25 -12.06
CA ARG A 26 -17.96 -7.35 -11.70
C ARG A 26 -16.79 -8.10 -11.08
N GLU A 27 -17.04 -9.07 -10.20
CA GLU A 27 -16.01 -9.92 -9.61
C GLU A 27 -15.30 -10.77 -10.68
N THR A 28 -16.05 -11.36 -11.61
CA THR A 28 -15.50 -12.11 -12.74
C THR A 28 -14.68 -11.23 -13.68
N ALA A 29 -15.17 -10.04 -14.02
CA ALA A 29 -14.42 -9.07 -14.83
C ALA A 29 -13.12 -8.63 -14.13
N TYR A 30 -13.17 -8.43 -12.81
CA TYR A 30 -11.99 -8.12 -12.01
C TYR A 30 -10.94 -9.25 -12.09
N LEU A 31 -11.36 -10.51 -11.94
CA LEU A 31 -10.47 -11.68 -12.01
C LEU A 31 -9.92 -11.90 -13.42
N LEU A 32 -10.72 -11.72 -14.47
CA LEU A 32 -10.25 -11.79 -15.86
C LEU A 32 -9.18 -10.72 -16.14
N ALA A 33 -9.36 -9.52 -15.58
CA ALA A 33 -8.40 -8.45 -15.74
C ALA A 33 -7.18 -8.57 -14.79
N ASN A 34 -7.08 -9.59 -13.92
CA ASN A 34 -5.88 -9.82 -13.10
C ASN A 34 -4.68 -10.23 -13.95
N LEU A 35 -4.88 -11.11 -14.95
CA LEU A 35 -3.83 -11.56 -15.85
C LEU A 35 -3.15 -10.40 -16.61
N PRO A 36 -3.87 -9.53 -17.34
CA PRO A 36 -3.21 -8.45 -18.09
C PRO A 36 -2.48 -7.47 -17.18
N VAL A 37 -3.01 -7.18 -15.98
CA VAL A 37 -2.31 -6.32 -15.02
C VAL A 37 -1.06 -6.99 -14.44
N ALA A 38 -1.14 -8.29 -14.12
CA ALA A 38 0.00 -9.05 -13.65
C ALA A 38 1.11 -9.12 -14.72
N VAL A 39 0.75 -9.26 -15.99
CA VAL A 39 1.70 -9.22 -17.12
C VAL A 39 2.37 -7.84 -17.22
N VAL A 40 1.60 -6.75 -17.18
CA VAL A 40 2.16 -5.38 -17.22
C VAL A 40 3.09 -5.13 -16.04
N GLY A 41 2.67 -5.50 -14.82
CA GLY A 41 3.49 -5.37 -13.61
C GLY A 41 4.77 -6.19 -13.67
N PHE A 42 4.70 -7.43 -14.17
CA PHE A 42 5.86 -8.29 -14.35
C PHE A 42 6.84 -7.73 -15.39
N VAL A 43 6.35 -7.34 -16.57
CA VAL A 43 7.19 -6.73 -17.62
C VAL A 43 7.88 -5.48 -17.08
N TYR A 44 7.14 -4.62 -16.36
CA TYR A 44 7.71 -3.46 -15.70
C TYR A 44 8.82 -3.84 -14.70
N THR A 45 8.57 -4.82 -13.82
CA THR A 45 9.56 -5.31 -12.85
C THR A 45 10.82 -5.83 -13.54
N VAL A 46 10.68 -6.65 -14.59
CA VAL A 46 11.81 -7.21 -15.34
C VAL A 46 12.60 -6.10 -16.03
N VAL A 47 11.92 -5.11 -16.63
CA VAL A 47 12.56 -3.96 -17.27
C VAL A 47 13.31 -3.12 -16.25
N VAL A 48 12.69 -2.77 -15.12
CA VAL A 48 13.32 -1.94 -14.08
C VAL A 48 14.53 -2.65 -13.48
N ILE A 49 14.43 -3.95 -13.17
CA ILE A 49 15.54 -4.71 -12.63
C ILE A 49 16.63 -4.87 -13.69
N GLY A 50 16.27 -5.30 -14.91
CA GLY A 50 17.23 -5.56 -15.98
C GLY A 50 17.95 -4.30 -16.46
N VAL A 51 17.21 -3.25 -16.79
CA VAL A 51 17.76 -1.96 -17.24
C VAL A 51 18.44 -1.24 -16.08
N GLY A 52 17.82 -1.21 -14.90
CA GLY A 52 18.39 -0.54 -13.73
C GLY A 52 19.67 -1.22 -13.25
N ALA A 53 19.71 -2.55 -13.13
CA ALA A 53 20.92 -3.27 -12.75
C ALA A 53 21.98 -3.22 -13.86
N GLY A 54 21.59 -3.38 -15.12
CA GLY A 54 22.51 -3.31 -16.27
C GLY A 54 23.18 -1.94 -16.40
N LEU A 55 22.39 -0.87 -16.22
CA LEU A 55 22.93 0.48 -16.23
C LEU A 55 23.55 0.89 -14.89
N SER A 56 23.39 0.14 -13.80
CA SER A 56 23.93 0.52 -12.47
C SER A 56 25.46 0.56 -12.45
N VAL A 57 26.10 -0.16 -13.38
CA VAL A 57 27.54 -0.07 -13.66
C VAL A 57 27.92 1.35 -14.10
N THR A 58 26.97 2.08 -14.67
CA THR A 58 27.08 3.50 -14.99
C THR A 58 26.47 4.35 -13.86
N VAL A 59 26.98 5.58 -13.71
CA VAL A 59 26.42 6.56 -12.75
C VAL A 59 24.93 6.86 -13.01
N ILE A 60 24.45 6.64 -14.24
CA ILE A 60 23.08 6.92 -14.69
C ILE A 60 22.09 5.82 -14.25
N GLY A 61 22.55 4.58 -14.07
CA GLY A 61 21.65 3.47 -13.72
C GLY A 61 21.08 3.57 -12.31
N LEU A 62 21.84 4.13 -11.36
CA LEU A 62 21.35 4.31 -10.00
C LEU A 62 20.11 5.25 -9.94
N PRO A 63 20.11 6.46 -10.55
CA PRO A 63 18.92 7.31 -10.61
C PRO A 63 17.74 6.65 -11.30
N LEU A 64 18.01 5.91 -12.38
CA LEU A 64 16.99 5.22 -13.16
C LEU A 64 16.35 4.07 -12.36
N LEU A 65 17.14 3.34 -11.57
CA LEU A 65 16.67 2.28 -10.69
C LEU A 65 15.83 2.85 -9.53
N VAL A 66 16.26 3.96 -8.90
CA VAL A 66 15.47 4.66 -7.87
C VAL A 66 14.15 5.18 -8.46
N GLY A 67 14.17 5.74 -9.67
CA GLY A 67 12.96 6.12 -10.40
C GLY A 67 12.05 4.93 -10.70
N GLY A 68 12.63 3.80 -11.08
CA GLY A 68 11.92 2.54 -11.30
C GLY A 68 11.25 1.99 -10.05
N LEU A 69 11.91 2.04 -8.88
CA LEU A 69 11.34 1.67 -7.57
C LEU A 69 10.17 2.60 -7.19
N GLN A 70 10.31 3.90 -7.44
CA GLN A 70 9.23 4.87 -7.24
C GLN A 70 8.03 4.58 -8.15
N GLY A 71 8.26 4.24 -9.41
CA GLY A 71 7.20 3.81 -10.32
C GLY A 71 6.55 2.47 -9.93
N ALA A 72 7.32 1.53 -9.35
CA ALA A 72 6.78 0.28 -8.80
C ALA A 72 5.81 0.55 -7.63
N ARG A 73 6.12 1.54 -6.78
CA ARG A 73 5.22 2.01 -5.72
C ARG A 73 3.92 2.59 -6.29
N LEU A 74 3.99 3.38 -7.37
CA LEU A 74 2.81 3.93 -8.05
C LEU A 74 1.95 2.83 -8.68
N LEU A 75 2.56 1.83 -9.32
CA LEU A 75 1.87 0.66 -9.87
C LEU A 75 1.17 -0.16 -8.78
N GLY A 76 1.84 -0.39 -7.64
CA GLY A 76 1.21 -1.00 -6.47
C GLY A 76 0.03 -0.18 -5.93
N GLY A 77 0.11 1.15 -6.00
CA GLY A 77 -1.00 2.06 -5.68
C GLY A 77 -2.16 1.97 -6.67
N LEU A 78 -1.89 1.82 -7.97
CA LEU A 78 -2.90 1.69 -9.02
C LEU A 78 -3.68 0.38 -8.89
N GLU A 79 -3.02 -0.73 -8.55
CA GLU A 79 -3.71 -2.00 -8.27
C GLU A 79 -4.67 -1.87 -7.08
N ARG A 80 -4.26 -1.17 -6.01
CA ARG A 80 -5.12 -0.88 -4.86
C ARG A 80 -6.31 0.01 -5.23
N ARG A 81 -6.09 1.00 -6.11
CA ARG A 81 -7.12 1.93 -6.60
C ARG A 81 -8.15 1.21 -7.48
N ARG A 82 -7.69 0.26 -8.30
CA ARG A 82 -8.55 -0.63 -9.09
C ARG A 82 -9.38 -1.56 -8.20
N ALA A 83 -8.78 -2.17 -7.18
CA ALA A 83 -9.50 -3.00 -6.20
C ALA A 83 -10.60 -2.20 -5.50
N ARG A 84 -10.33 -0.95 -5.12
CA ARG A 84 -11.31 -0.03 -4.52
C ARG A 84 -12.47 0.30 -5.46
N TRP A 85 -12.18 0.62 -6.72
CA TRP A 85 -13.19 1.04 -7.70
C TRP A 85 -14.10 -0.13 -8.12
N MET A 86 -13.54 -1.33 -8.26
CA MET A 86 -14.28 -2.49 -8.77
C MET A 86 -14.99 -3.29 -7.68
N LEU A 87 -14.41 -3.46 -6.49
CA LEU A 87 -14.99 -4.30 -5.42
C LEU A 87 -15.73 -3.50 -4.34
N GLY A 88 -15.68 -2.16 -4.36
CA GLY A 88 -16.51 -1.29 -3.51
C GLY A 88 -16.17 -1.34 -2.02
N VAL A 89 -15.11 -2.06 -1.62
CA VAL A 89 -14.71 -2.12 -0.22
C VAL A 89 -13.56 -1.16 0.05
N ARG A 90 -13.79 -0.30 1.04
CA ARG A 90 -12.83 0.65 1.61
C ARG A 90 -11.58 -0.11 2.04
N VAL A 91 -10.52 0.01 1.24
CA VAL A 91 -9.14 -0.30 1.64
C VAL A 91 -8.52 1.05 1.93
N ASP A 92 -8.20 1.26 3.21
CA ASP A 92 -7.65 2.48 3.76
C ASP A 92 -6.47 2.99 2.92
N GLU A 93 -6.44 4.30 2.77
CA GLU A 93 -5.52 5.03 1.90
C GLU A 93 -4.12 5.06 2.51
N PRO A 94 -3.06 4.83 1.72
CA PRO A 94 -1.72 5.22 2.12
C PRO A 94 -1.68 6.73 2.33
N SER A 95 -1.17 7.15 3.48
CA SER A 95 -0.89 8.57 3.74
C SER A 95 0.03 9.12 2.64
N PRO A 96 -0.22 10.35 2.16
CA PRO A 96 0.67 11.00 1.22
C PRO A 96 2.07 11.10 1.83
N LEU A 97 3.08 10.75 1.04
CA LEU A 97 4.51 10.88 1.33
C LEU A 97 4.78 12.11 2.21
N GLY A 98 5.28 11.88 3.42
CA GLY A 98 5.86 12.93 4.23
C GLY A 98 6.97 13.60 3.42
N ARG A 99 6.71 14.82 2.93
CA ARG A 99 7.65 15.66 2.17
C ARG A 99 8.76 16.24 3.06
N GLY A 100 9.29 15.45 3.99
CA GLY A 100 10.20 15.91 5.05
C GLY A 100 11.68 16.00 4.69
N HIS A 101 12.11 15.55 3.50
CA HIS A 101 13.55 15.43 3.19
C HIS A 101 14.03 16.38 2.08
N GLN A 102 13.39 17.55 1.94
CA GLN A 102 13.67 18.49 0.84
C GLN A 102 15.10 19.08 0.86
N ASP A 103 15.83 19.00 1.99
CA ASP A 103 17.17 19.60 2.15
C ASP A 103 18.36 18.63 2.06
N GLN A 104 18.16 17.35 1.71
CA GLN A 104 19.27 16.39 1.60
C GLN A 104 19.82 16.29 0.17
N GLY A 105 21.15 16.32 0.05
CA GLY A 105 21.89 16.28 -1.22
C GLY A 105 21.55 15.08 -2.10
N PHE A 106 21.72 15.25 -3.42
CA PHE A 106 21.34 14.26 -4.46
C PHE A 106 21.81 12.83 -4.14
N PHE A 107 23.05 12.66 -3.69
CA PHE A 107 23.62 11.35 -3.34
C PHE A 107 22.93 10.66 -2.15
N VAL A 108 22.56 11.42 -1.11
CA VAL A 108 21.85 10.88 0.06
C VAL A 108 20.46 10.40 -0.34
N ARG A 109 19.78 11.16 -1.20
CA ARG A 109 18.47 10.81 -1.74
C ARG A 109 18.52 9.55 -2.60
N LEU A 110 19.57 9.42 -3.42
CA LEU A 110 19.81 8.25 -4.25
C LEU A 110 20.07 7.00 -3.41
N TRP A 111 20.91 7.13 -2.39
CA TRP A 111 21.25 6.05 -1.46
C TRP A 111 20.05 5.62 -0.59
N ALA A 112 19.27 6.59 -0.11
CA ALA A 112 18.03 6.34 0.63
C ALA A 112 16.98 5.63 -0.25
N GLY A 113 16.86 6.03 -1.52
CA GLY A 113 15.97 5.39 -2.48
C GLY A 113 16.37 3.96 -2.83
N LEU A 114 17.68 3.66 -2.91
CA LEU A 114 18.18 2.31 -3.17
C LEU A 114 17.93 1.34 -2.00
N LYS A 115 18.05 1.84 -0.77
CA LYS A 115 17.80 1.07 0.46
C LYS A 115 16.33 0.99 0.84
N ASP A 116 15.44 1.56 0.04
CA ASP A 116 14.01 1.57 0.34
C ASP A 116 13.40 0.16 0.31
N PRO A 117 13.04 -0.43 1.46
CA PRO A 117 12.50 -1.77 1.52
C PRO A 117 11.11 -1.87 0.86
N VAL A 118 10.38 -0.75 0.76
CA VAL A 118 9.02 -0.72 0.19
C VAL A 118 9.07 -0.89 -1.33
N GLY A 119 10.00 -0.22 -2.02
CA GLY A 119 10.21 -0.38 -3.46
C GLY A 119 10.62 -1.80 -3.85
N TRP A 120 11.52 -2.42 -3.09
CA TRP A 120 11.90 -3.83 -3.29
C TRP A 120 10.73 -4.79 -3.08
N ARG A 121 9.89 -4.56 -2.06
CA ARG A 121 8.66 -5.34 -1.84
C ARG A 121 7.66 -5.17 -2.98
N ALA A 122 7.53 -3.98 -3.55
CA ALA A 122 6.65 -3.73 -4.69
C ALA A 122 7.12 -4.46 -5.96
N LEU A 123 8.44 -4.51 -6.22
CA LEU A 123 8.99 -5.31 -7.31
C LEU A 123 8.77 -6.81 -7.10
N LEU A 124 9.05 -7.32 -5.89
CA LEU A 124 8.80 -8.71 -5.52
C LEU A 124 7.33 -9.08 -5.67
N TYR A 125 6.44 -8.18 -5.24
CA TYR A 125 5.02 -8.33 -5.44
C TYR A 125 4.67 -8.43 -6.93
N GLY A 126 5.19 -7.55 -7.79
CA GLY A 126 4.97 -7.63 -9.25
C GLY A 126 5.45 -8.94 -9.86
N PHE A 127 6.54 -9.52 -9.35
CA PHE A 127 7.03 -10.83 -9.76
C PHE A 127 6.09 -11.97 -9.33
N ILE A 128 5.66 -11.98 -8.06
CA ILE A 128 4.76 -13.01 -7.50
C ILE A 128 3.32 -12.85 -8.03
N ARG A 129 2.93 -11.65 -8.47
CA ARG A 129 1.60 -11.36 -9.01
C ARG A 129 1.33 -12.15 -10.28
N LEU A 130 2.34 -12.43 -11.11
CA LEU A 130 2.17 -13.16 -12.37
C LEU A 130 1.65 -14.60 -12.19
N PRO A 131 2.29 -15.49 -11.41
CA PRO A 131 1.75 -16.83 -11.19
C PRO A 131 0.36 -16.81 -10.53
N TRP A 132 0.12 -15.86 -9.63
CA TRP A 132 -1.20 -15.68 -9.01
C TRP A 132 -2.27 -15.22 -10.02
N GLY A 133 -1.92 -14.29 -10.91
CA GLY A 133 -2.78 -13.81 -11.98
C GLY A 133 -3.14 -14.90 -12.98
N VAL A 134 -2.17 -15.76 -13.35
CA VAL A 134 -2.39 -16.93 -14.22
C VAL A 134 -3.34 -17.93 -13.54
N LEU A 135 -3.09 -18.26 -12.27
CA LEU A 135 -3.92 -19.19 -11.52
C LEU A 135 -5.37 -18.69 -11.41
N THR A 136 -5.56 -17.45 -10.96
CA THR A 136 -6.89 -16.86 -10.79
C THR A 136 -7.65 -16.74 -12.11
N PHE A 137 -6.96 -16.37 -13.20
CA PHE A 137 -7.53 -16.32 -14.54
C PHE A 137 -7.98 -17.70 -15.02
N ALA A 138 -7.11 -18.72 -14.93
CA ALA A 138 -7.42 -20.07 -15.37
C ALA A 138 -8.60 -20.67 -14.59
N VAL A 139 -8.60 -20.53 -13.27
CA VAL A 139 -9.71 -21.01 -12.40
C VAL A 139 -11.01 -20.30 -12.74
N THR A 140 -10.97 -18.98 -12.94
CA THR A 140 -12.18 -18.19 -13.28
C THR A 140 -12.71 -18.57 -14.66
N LEU A 141 -11.82 -18.73 -15.65
CA LEU A 141 -12.18 -19.10 -17.02
C LEU A 141 -12.82 -20.49 -17.07
N VAL A 142 -12.19 -21.49 -16.44
CA VAL A 142 -12.75 -22.86 -16.34
C VAL A 142 -14.09 -22.84 -15.62
N SER A 143 -14.20 -22.06 -14.54
CA SER A 143 -15.45 -21.94 -13.80
C SER A 143 -16.57 -21.30 -14.61
N LEU A 144 -16.24 -20.40 -15.53
CA LEU A 144 -17.21 -19.73 -16.39
C LEU A 144 -17.87 -20.71 -17.37
N PHE A 145 -17.13 -21.70 -17.86
CA PHE A 145 -17.63 -22.67 -18.85
C PHE A 145 -18.09 -23.99 -18.25
N VAL A 146 -17.44 -24.47 -17.19
CA VAL A 146 -17.64 -25.84 -16.64
C VAL A 146 -18.35 -25.81 -15.29
N LEU A 147 -18.00 -24.86 -14.42
CA LEU A 147 -18.49 -24.79 -13.02
C LEU A 147 -19.34 -23.54 -12.77
N TRP A 148 -20.20 -23.17 -13.74
CA TRP A 148 -20.97 -21.94 -13.69
C TRP A 148 -21.87 -21.78 -12.44
N PRO A 149 -22.43 -22.84 -11.80
CA PRO A 149 -23.19 -22.69 -10.57
C PRO A 149 -22.32 -22.36 -9.35
N VAL A 150 -21.04 -22.75 -9.40
CA VAL A 150 -20.07 -22.60 -8.30
C VAL A 150 -19.22 -21.33 -8.45
N LEU A 151 -19.20 -20.75 -9.66
CA LEU A 151 -18.53 -19.49 -9.99
C LEU A 151 -18.70 -18.36 -8.97
N PRO A 152 -19.91 -18.05 -8.43
CA PRO A 152 -20.05 -16.98 -7.43
C PRO A 152 -19.31 -17.28 -6.11
N PHE A 153 -19.15 -18.54 -5.72
CA PHE A 153 -18.38 -18.92 -4.52
C PHE A 153 -16.88 -18.83 -4.78
N ILE A 154 -16.45 -19.31 -5.95
CA ILE A 154 -15.04 -19.26 -6.39
C ILE A 154 -14.58 -17.81 -6.55
N ALA A 155 -15.40 -16.96 -7.17
CA ALA A 155 -15.08 -15.55 -7.38
C ALA A 155 -14.93 -14.81 -6.03
N ARG A 156 -15.82 -15.06 -5.06
CA ARG A 156 -15.70 -14.51 -3.71
C ARG A 156 -14.48 -15.01 -2.95
N GLY A 157 -14.17 -16.31 -3.04
CA GLY A 157 -12.98 -16.89 -2.41
C GLY A 157 -11.70 -16.29 -2.99
N LEU A 158 -11.58 -16.25 -4.31
CA LEU A 158 -10.40 -15.70 -4.99
C LEU A 158 -10.22 -14.20 -4.72
N THR A 159 -11.29 -13.42 -4.71
CA THR A 159 -11.23 -11.98 -4.39
C THR A 159 -10.90 -11.73 -2.91
N ALA A 160 -11.33 -12.60 -2.00
CA ALA A 160 -10.94 -12.52 -0.59
C ALA A 160 -9.45 -12.80 -0.39
N VAL A 161 -8.88 -13.80 -1.09
CA VAL A 161 -7.45 -14.10 -1.04
C VAL A 161 -6.64 -12.97 -1.69
N ASP A 162 -7.10 -12.44 -2.83
CA ASP A 162 -6.47 -11.29 -3.48
C ASP A 162 -6.39 -10.09 -2.53
N ARG A 163 -7.49 -9.86 -1.79
CA ARG A 163 -7.57 -8.81 -0.77
C ARG A 163 -6.66 -9.08 0.44
N ALA A 164 -6.56 -10.32 0.89
CA ALA A 164 -5.64 -10.70 1.96
C ALA A 164 -4.19 -10.50 1.52
N MET A 165 -3.85 -10.82 0.27
CA MET A 165 -2.52 -10.62 -0.29
C MET A 165 -2.19 -9.12 -0.42
N VAL A 166 -3.13 -8.30 -0.91
CA VAL A 166 -2.97 -6.84 -0.96
C VAL A 166 -2.88 -6.22 0.44
N ARG A 167 -3.54 -6.77 1.46
CA ARG A 167 -3.35 -6.27 2.83
C ARG A 167 -2.03 -6.73 3.44
N GLY A 168 -1.76 -8.03 3.42
CA GLY A 168 -0.59 -8.62 4.07
C GLY A 168 0.72 -8.19 3.43
N LEU A 169 0.80 -8.10 2.09
CA LEU A 169 2.05 -7.76 1.42
C LEU A 169 2.28 -6.25 1.28
N LEU A 170 1.21 -5.46 1.25
CA LEU A 170 1.28 -4.06 0.84
C LEU A 170 0.82 -3.05 1.93
N SER A 171 0.27 -3.49 3.06
CA SER A 171 -0.13 -2.66 4.24
C SER A 171 0.87 -2.57 5.41
N PRO A 172 1.78 -3.53 5.69
CA PRO A 172 2.59 -3.49 6.93
C PRO A 172 3.54 -2.30 7.03
N SER A 173 3.92 -1.71 5.90
CA SER A 173 4.82 -0.56 5.81
C SER A 173 4.23 0.71 6.42
N ASP A 174 2.90 0.86 6.29
CA ASP A 174 2.20 2.09 6.62
C ASP A 174 1.99 2.25 8.14
N GLU A 175 1.94 1.14 8.89
CA GLU A 175 1.81 1.19 10.35
C GLU A 175 3.12 1.58 11.04
N LEU A 176 4.26 1.14 10.50
CA LEU A 176 5.58 1.53 11.02
C LEU A 176 5.88 3.00 10.72
N GLU A 177 5.53 3.48 9.53
CA GLU A 177 5.64 4.91 9.17
C GLU A 177 4.71 5.79 10.02
N ARG A 178 3.48 5.34 10.31
CA ARG A 178 2.57 6.04 11.25
C ARG A 178 3.17 6.15 12.65
N ARG A 179 3.73 5.06 13.19
CA ARG A 179 4.37 5.06 14.52
C ARG A 179 5.59 5.98 14.57
N ILE A 180 6.38 6.04 13.50
CA ILE A 180 7.54 6.95 13.42
C ILE A 180 7.09 8.41 13.35
N ALA A 181 6.06 8.72 12.55
CA ALA A 181 5.49 10.07 12.46
C ALA A 181 4.88 10.53 13.80
N GLU A 182 4.25 9.61 14.55
CA GLU A 182 3.74 9.87 15.89
C GLU A 182 4.88 10.18 16.88
N LEU A 183 5.97 9.41 16.86
CA LEU A 183 7.16 9.64 17.69
C LEU A 183 7.93 10.93 17.32
N GLU A 184 7.92 11.32 16.05
CA GLU A 184 8.56 12.56 15.59
C GLU A 184 7.71 13.79 15.95
N SER A 185 6.38 13.68 15.86
CA SER A 185 5.44 14.68 16.38
C SER A 185 5.59 14.88 17.89
N ASP A 186 5.76 13.79 18.65
CA ASP A 186 5.90 13.84 20.12
C ASP A 186 7.23 14.52 20.53
N ARG A 187 8.32 14.29 19.77
CA ARG A 187 9.58 15.01 19.95
C ARG A 187 9.48 16.51 19.66
N GLY A 188 8.73 16.90 18.63
CA GLY A 188 8.49 18.31 18.31
C GLY A 188 7.83 19.04 19.48
N VAL A 189 6.79 18.45 20.06
CA VAL A 189 6.07 19.01 21.22
C VAL A 189 6.97 19.14 22.46
N VAL A 190 7.80 18.12 22.74
CA VAL A 190 8.73 18.15 23.88
C VAL A 190 9.83 19.20 23.70
N VAL A 191 10.39 19.33 22.50
CA VAL A 191 11.43 20.34 22.20
C VAL A 191 10.86 21.75 22.28
N ASP A 192 9.66 21.99 21.76
CA ASP A 192 8.98 23.29 21.84
C ASP A 192 8.68 23.68 23.28
N THR A 193 8.28 22.71 24.11
CA THR A 193 8.03 22.92 25.54
C THR A 193 9.33 23.30 26.27
N ALA A 194 10.44 22.60 25.99
CA ALA A 194 11.74 22.92 26.56
C ALA A 194 12.26 24.31 26.13
N ALA A 195 12.04 24.68 24.85
CA ALA A 195 12.42 25.98 24.33
C ALA A 195 11.56 27.14 24.88
N ALA A 196 10.33 26.86 25.29
CA ALA A 196 9.46 27.83 25.98
C ALA A 196 9.92 28.08 27.43
N ASP A 197 10.30 27.02 28.15
CA ASP A 197 10.82 27.12 29.52
C ASP A 197 12.16 27.88 29.57
N LEU A 198 13.04 27.63 28.60
CA LEU A 198 14.32 28.33 28.54
C LEU A 198 14.16 29.84 28.35
N ARG A 199 13.23 30.25 27.46
CA ARG A 199 12.88 31.67 27.27
C ARG A 199 12.23 32.30 28.50
N ARG A 200 11.49 31.51 29.28
CA ARG A 200 10.89 31.97 30.54
C ARG A 200 11.95 32.24 31.60
N ILE A 201 12.91 31.33 31.76
CA ILE A 201 14.03 31.47 32.70
C ILE A 201 14.93 32.65 32.30
N GLU A 202 15.23 32.82 31.02
CA GLU A 202 15.99 33.97 30.52
C GLU A 202 15.29 35.29 30.87
N ARG A 203 13.97 35.35 30.68
CA ARG A 203 13.17 36.53 31.00
C ARG A 203 13.14 36.81 32.50
N ASP A 204 12.90 35.81 33.33
CA ASP A 204 12.88 35.96 34.79
C ASP A 204 14.26 36.39 35.34
N LEU A 205 15.35 35.93 34.69
CA LEU A 205 16.71 36.34 35.03
C LEU A 205 16.97 37.80 34.62
N HIS A 206 16.47 38.22 33.46
CA HIS A 206 16.55 39.61 33.02
C HIS A 206 15.75 40.55 33.94
N ASP A 207 14.54 40.16 34.35
CA ASP A 207 13.67 40.94 35.22
C ASP A 207 14.23 40.99 36.66
N GLY A 208 14.81 39.89 37.15
CA GLY A 208 15.46 39.82 38.45
C GLY A 208 16.74 40.65 38.59
N ALA A 209 17.43 40.91 37.48
CA ALA A 209 18.62 41.77 37.44
C ALA A 209 18.30 43.28 37.43
N GLN A 210 17.07 43.67 37.05
CA GLN A 210 16.63 45.07 37.02
C GLN A 210 15.85 45.51 38.28
N ALA A 211 15.44 44.57 39.13
CA ALA A 211 14.65 44.83 40.33
C ALA A 211 15.49 45.14 41.59
N ARG A 212 16.80 45.38 41.47
CA ARG A 212 17.73 45.60 42.59
C ARG A 212 18.66 46.76 42.32
#